data_AF-A0A8I2G6B1-F1
#
_entry.id   AF-A0A8I2G6B1-F1
#
_cell.length_a   1.000
_cell.length_b   1.000
_cell.length_c   1.000
_cell.angle_alpha   90.00
_cell.angle_beta   90.00
_cell.angle_gamma   90.00
#
_symmetry.space_group_name_H-M   'P 1'
#
loop_
_entity.id
_entity.type
_entity.pdbx_description
1 polymer ?
#
loop_
_entity_poly.entity_id
_entity_poly.type
_entity_poly.pdbx_seq_one_letter_code
_entity_poly.pdbx_strand_id
1 'polypeptide(L)'
;MEVLKLVIELVKVLVWPITVLLILFSIRSEVKEILGKIKSAEIGKVKVELSREIKELKESVDESDEIREKYVEREPTSTESVISISDQILAVAKTRLGIEEEIIRLSQIDLSTKASKWNTKQILDLLKEKEIISSEVHQNLIKYLRISNELIQDSKNTEDLLASHSIGNSLLSHLCYIRNVRWLVRDFDANLVWQTKLVENKKYHIWSVLAATLPEYDYNYEILKEAAEKFNNIERKSAVKNDRKPRLIEVPTVEDFVDILEFRRHELNRILQSKWWNGYEWEKIKLWHWPEKWGKISWNGAIVKSANQAEIELLRTDTALEMYRKKIREQEK
;
A
#
# COMPACT_ATOMS: atom_id res chain seq x y z
N MET A 1 35.53 -78.97 9.59
CA MET A 1 34.65 -78.89 8.40
C MET A 1 33.49 -77.90 8.60
N GLU A 2 32.98 -77.72 9.82
CA GLU A 2 31.86 -76.82 10.13
C GLU A 2 32.15 -75.33 9.94
N VAL A 3 33.36 -74.87 10.28
CA VAL A 3 33.78 -73.47 10.10
C VAL A 3 33.72 -73.04 8.62
N LEU A 4 34.09 -73.93 7.70
CA LEU A 4 34.06 -73.64 6.27
C LEU A 4 32.62 -73.44 5.75
N LYS A 5 31.67 -74.20 6.32
CA LYS A 5 30.25 -74.13 5.96
C LYS A 5 29.61 -72.82 6.43
N LEU A 6 30.00 -72.36 7.62
CA LEU A 6 29.55 -71.09 8.21
C LEU A 6 30.05 -69.87 7.41
N VAL A 7 31.30 -69.91 6.93
CA VAL A 7 31.85 -68.88 6.04
C VAL A 7 31.12 -68.84 4.70
N ILE A 8 30.79 -70.00 4.12
CA ILE A 8 30.07 -70.08 2.83
C ILE A 8 28.63 -69.54 2.96
N GLU A 9 27.93 -69.82 4.07
CA GLU A 9 26.60 -69.26 4.30
C GLU A 9 26.64 -67.74 4.53
N LEU A 10 27.64 -67.23 5.25
CA LEU A 10 27.83 -65.79 5.45
C LEU A 10 28.08 -65.05 4.12
N VAL A 11 28.91 -65.63 3.24
CA VAL A 11 29.20 -65.06 1.91
C VAL A 11 27.94 -65.02 1.04
N LYS A 12 27.12 -66.09 1.04
CA LYS A 12 25.87 -66.12 0.27
C LYS A 12 24.88 -65.03 0.71
N VAL A 13 24.81 -64.75 2.01
CA VAL A 13 23.96 -63.69 2.56
C VAL A 13 24.47 -62.29 2.17
N LEU A 14 25.79 -62.11 2.09
CA LEU A 14 26.41 -60.81 1.75
C LEU A 14 26.45 -60.50 0.25
N VAL A 15 26.39 -61.50 -0.62
CA VAL A 15 26.42 -61.29 -2.08
C VAL A 15 25.27 -60.40 -2.52
N TRP A 16 24.05 -60.60 -2.01
CA TRP A 16 22.88 -59.86 -2.47
C TRP A 16 22.93 -58.36 -2.14
N PRO A 17 23.23 -57.91 -0.89
CA PRO A 17 23.44 -56.50 -0.57
C PRO A 17 24.54 -55.84 -1.41
N ILE A 18 25.66 -56.54 -1.64
CA ILE A 18 26.78 -56.02 -2.44
C ILE A 18 26.35 -55.83 -3.89
N THR A 19 25.58 -56.78 -4.43
CA THR A 19 25.08 -56.71 -5.81
C THR A 19 24.10 -55.54 -5.97
N VAL A 20 23.20 -55.34 -5.01
CA VAL A 20 22.26 -54.20 -5.00
C VAL A 20 23.02 -52.86 -4.91
N LEU A 21 24.05 -52.77 -4.06
CA LEU A 21 24.91 -51.58 -3.97
C LEU A 21 25.64 -51.29 -5.28
N LEU A 22 26.18 -52.31 -5.94
CA LEU A 22 26.84 -52.17 -7.24
C LEU A 22 25.87 -51.73 -8.33
N ILE A 23 24.65 -52.26 -8.36
CA ILE A 23 23.60 -51.85 -9.30
C ILE A 23 23.22 -50.39 -9.04
N LEU A 24 22.94 -50.01 -7.78
CA LEU A 24 22.64 -48.62 -7.43
C LEU A 24 23.79 -47.66 -7.78
N PHE A 25 25.03 -48.10 -7.61
CA PHE A 25 26.20 -47.30 -7.94
C PHE A 25 26.38 -47.17 -9.47
N SER A 26 26.10 -48.22 -10.23
CA SER A 26 26.22 -48.21 -11.69
C SER A 26 25.15 -47.35 -12.37
N ILE A 27 23.93 -47.30 -11.82
CA ILE A 27 22.80 -46.53 -12.38
C ILE A 27 22.78 -45.09 -11.80
N ARG A 28 23.65 -44.76 -10.84
CA ARG A 28 23.71 -43.41 -10.22
C ARG A 28 23.88 -42.29 -11.26
N SER A 29 24.68 -42.51 -12.30
CA SER A 29 24.89 -41.50 -13.35
C SER A 29 23.63 -41.28 -14.19
N GLU A 30 22.96 -42.35 -14.60
CA GLU A 30 21.74 -42.32 -15.41
C GLU A 30 20.55 -41.75 -14.64
N VAL A 31 20.37 -42.16 -13.38
CA VAL A 31 19.33 -41.60 -12.49
C VAL A 31 19.54 -40.11 -12.29
N LYS A 32 20.79 -39.64 -12.17
CA LYS A 32 21.10 -38.21 -12.03
C LYS A 32 20.78 -37.44 -13.30
N GLU A 33 21.01 -38.03 -14.47
CA GLU A 33 20.69 -37.41 -15.76
C GLU A 33 19.17 -37.34 -16.02
N ILE A 34 18.43 -38.41 -15.69
CA ILE A 34 16.97 -38.47 -15.80
C ILE A 34 16.31 -37.52 -14.80
N LEU A 35 16.76 -37.49 -13.53
CA LEU A 35 16.29 -36.51 -12.54
C LEU A 35 16.60 -35.07 -12.95
N GLY A 36 17.74 -34.83 -13.60
CA GLY A 36 18.07 -33.53 -14.17
C GLY A 36 17.09 -33.10 -15.26
N LYS A 37 16.72 -34.02 -16.17
CA LYS A 37 15.75 -33.76 -17.25
C LYS A 37 14.32 -33.57 -16.72
N ILE A 38 13.90 -34.36 -15.73
CA ILE A 38 12.58 -34.21 -15.09
C ILE A 38 12.49 -32.88 -14.34
N LYS A 39 13.49 -32.54 -13.52
CA LYS A 39 13.54 -31.22 -12.86
C LYS A 39 13.50 -30.08 -13.86
N SER A 40 14.26 -30.17 -14.96
CA SER A 40 14.32 -29.11 -15.96
C SER A 40 12.98 -28.93 -16.70
N ALA A 41 12.27 -30.02 -16.99
CA ALA A 41 10.95 -29.98 -17.61
C ALA A 41 9.85 -29.45 -16.66
N GLU A 42 9.91 -29.82 -15.38
CA GLU A 42 8.99 -29.34 -14.35
C GLU A 42 9.21 -27.86 -14.05
N ILE A 43 10.48 -27.43 -13.92
CA ILE A 43 10.87 -26.01 -13.80
C ILE A 43 10.44 -25.23 -15.04
N GLY A 44 10.50 -25.82 -16.24
CA GLY A 44 10.03 -25.19 -17.47
C GLY A 44 8.52 -24.96 -17.49
N LYS A 45 7.72 -25.95 -17.07
CA LYS A 45 6.25 -25.82 -16.99
C LYS A 45 5.81 -24.81 -15.94
N VAL A 46 6.41 -24.86 -14.75
CA VAL A 46 6.11 -23.92 -13.65
C VAL A 46 6.41 -22.48 -14.07
N LYS A 47 7.52 -22.24 -14.80
CA LYS A 47 7.85 -20.89 -15.30
C LYS A 47 6.81 -20.36 -16.30
N VAL A 48 6.39 -21.18 -17.24
CA VAL A 48 5.38 -20.78 -18.24
C VAL A 48 4.03 -20.49 -17.58
N GLU A 49 3.65 -21.28 -16.58
CA GLU A 49 2.42 -21.07 -15.82
C GLU A 49 2.49 -19.76 -15.01
N LEU A 50 3.62 -19.49 -14.34
CA LEU A 50 3.81 -18.27 -13.56
C LEU A 50 3.77 -17.01 -14.43
N SER A 51 4.48 -16.98 -15.56
CA SER A 51 4.45 -15.82 -16.47
C SER A 51 3.04 -15.55 -17.02
N ARG A 52 2.27 -16.62 -17.30
CA ARG A 52 0.87 -16.50 -17.70
C ARG A 52 0.01 -15.91 -16.58
N GLU A 53 0.16 -16.41 -15.35
CA GLU A 53 -0.59 -15.91 -14.21
C GLU A 53 -0.29 -14.44 -13.91
N ILE A 54 0.96 -14.01 -14.06
CA ILE A 54 1.39 -12.60 -13.94
C ILE A 54 0.69 -11.76 -14.99
N LYS A 55 0.68 -12.22 -16.26
CA LYS A 55 0.02 -11.51 -17.35
C LYS A 55 -1.49 -11.37 -17.10
N GLU A 56 -2.16 -12.46 -16.73
CA GLU A 56 -3.59 -12.44 -16.40
C GLU A 56 -3.89 -11.53 -15.19
N LEU A 57 -3.02 -11.55 -14.17
CA LEU A 57 -3.18 -10.66 -13.02
C LEU A 57 -3.01 -9.20 -13.42
N LYS A 58 -2.00 -8.90 -14.26
CA LYS A 58 -1.78 -7.56 -14.79
C LYS A 58 -3.00 -7.05 -15.56
N GLU A 59 -3.51 -7.86 -16.49
CA GLU A 59 -4.72 -7.54 -17.26
C GLU A 59 -5.89 -7.25 -16.32
N SER A 60 -6.13 -8.09 -15.30
CA SER A 60 -7.23 -7.82 -14.33
C SER A 60 -7.03 -6.56 -13.50
N VAL A 61 -5.79 -6.16 -13.21
CA VAL A 61 -5.50 -4.95 -12.44
C VAL A 61 -5.62 -3.70 -13.32
N ASP A 62 -5.18 -3.80 -14.58
CA ASP A 62 -5.25 -2.72 -15.57
C ASP A 62 -6.70 -2.47 -16.04
N GLU A 63 -7.53 -3.52 -16.12
CA GLU A 63 -8.96 -3.44 -16.47
C GLU A 63 -9.87 -3.01 -15.29
N SER A 64 -9.35 -2.99 -14.07
CA SER A 64 -10.13 -2.65 -12.88
C SER A 64 -10.46 -1.15 -12.85
N ASP A 65 -11.69 -0.78 -13.19
CA ASP A 65 -12.17 0.62 -13.13
C ASP A 65 -12.00 1.23 -11.73
N GLU A 66 -12.17 0.41 -10.67
CA GLU A 66 -12.00 0.83 -9.27
C GLU A 66 -10.55 1.28 -8.99
N ILE A 67 -9.58 0.63 -9.62
CA ILE A 67 -8.18 1.00 -9.53
C ILE A 67 -7.95 2.21 -10.44
N ARG A 68 -8.34 2.13 -11.71
CA ARG A 68 -8.00 3.13 -12.72
C ARG A 68 -8.58 4.52 -12.48
N GLU A 69 -9.86 4.64 -12.12
CA GLU A 69 -10.51 5.95 -11.97
C GLU A 69 -10.06 6.72 -10.73
N LYS A 70 -9.57 6.01 -9.71
CA LYS A 70 -9.27 6.59 -8.39
C LYS A 70 -7.79 6.90 -8.17
N TYR A 71 -6.91 6.41 -9.05
CA TYR A 71 -5.51 6.81 -9.10
C TYR A 71 -5.27 7.85 -10.18
N VAL A 72 -4.80 9.02 -9.76
CA VAL A 72 -3.98 9.84 -10.65
C VAL A 72 -2.67 9.08 -10.81
N GLU A 73 -2.49 8.45 -11.97
CA GLU A 73 -1.30 7.73 -12.34
C GLU A 73 -0.08 8.65 -12.11
N ARG A 74 0.71 8.36 -11.07
CA ARG A 74 2.08 8.88 -11.04
C ARG A 74 2.79 8.10 -12.12
N GLU A 75 3.00 8.73 -13.27
CA GLU A 75 3.80 8.12 -14.33
C GLU A 75 5.07 7.56 -13.68
N PRO A 76 5.33 6.24 -13.81
CA PRO A 76 6.53 5.67 -13.27
C PRO A 76 7.69 6.42 -13.92
N THR A 77 8.48 7.13 -13.10
CA THR A 77 9.65 7.87 -13.59
C THR A 77 10.58 6.86 -14.26
N SER A 78 10.53 6.79 -15.59
CA SER A 78 11.22 5.81 -16.41
C SER A 78 12.70 6.14 -16.48
N THR A 79 13.38 6.00 -15.36
CA THR A 79 14.84 5.91 -15.33
C THR A 79 15.19 4.44 -15.52
N GLU A 80 15.36 4.04 -16.78
CA GLU A 80 15.99 2.78 -17.18
C GLU A 80 17.44 2.76 -16.67
N SER A 81 17.62 2.46 -15.39
CA SER A 81 18.91 2.03 -14.88
C SER A 81 18.97 0.51 -15.01
N VAL A 82 20.17 -0.02 -15.28
CA VAL A 82 20.43 -1.47 -15.27
C VAL A 82 20.35 -1.94 -13.82
N ILE A 83 19.14 -2.25 -13.37
CA ILE A 83 18.85 -2.73 -12.03
C ILE A 83 19.25 -4.22 -11.97
N SER A 84 20.04 -4.60 -10.96
CA SER A 84 20.43 -6.00 -10.76
C SER A 84 19.21 -6.88 -10.47
N ILE A 85 19.23 -8.16 -10.87
CA ILE A 85 18.17 -9.12 -10.51
C ILE A 85 17.94 -9.15 -8.99
N SER A 86 19.02 -9.04 -8.21
CA SER A 86 18.94 -8.97 -6.74
C SER A 86 18.10 -7.78 -6.26
N ASP A 87 18.23 -6.62 -6.92
CA ASP A 87 17.50 -5.41 -6.57
C ASP A 87 16.01 -5.55 -6.94
N GLN A 88 15.70 -6.26 -8.03
CA GLN A 88 14.32 -6.54 -8.45
C GLN A 88 13.61 -7.51 -7.50
N ILE A 89 14.27 -8.59 -7.07
CA ILE A 89 13.73 -9.49 -6.04
C ILE A 89 13.46 -8.71 -4.76
N LEU A 90 14.41 -7.84 -4.35
CA LEU A 90 14.24 -6.97 -3.19
C LEU A 90 13.07 -5.99 -3.37
N ALA A 91 12.86 -5.44 -4.57
CA ALA A 91 11.74 -4.56 -4.88
C ALA A 91 10.40 -5.28 -4.74
N VAL A 92 10.25 -6.48 -5.32
CA VAL A 92 9.04 -7.32 -5.16
C VAL A 92 8.79 -7.67 -3.69
N ALA A 93 9.85 -8.05 -2.96
CA ALA A 93 9.75 -8.37 -1.53
C ALA A 93 9.30 -7.16 -0.70
N LYS A 94 9.86 -5.97 -0.96
CA LYS A 94 9.46 -4.72 -0.28
C LYS A 94 8.01 -4.35 -0.59
N THR A 95 7.60 -4.43 -1.84
CA THR A 95 6.21 -4.12 -2.24
C THR A 95 5.22 -5.10 -1.59
N ARG A 96 5.55 -6.41 -1.56
CA ARG A 96 4.76 -7.41 -0.84
C ARG A 96 4.62 -7.06 0.64
N LEU A 97 5.73 -6.75 1.31
CA LEU A 97 5.73 -6.41 2.72
C LEU A 97 4.90 -5.15 2.98
N GLY A 98 4.99 -4.15 2.10
CA GLY A 98 4.11 -2.96 2.14
C GLY A 98 2.63 -3.30 2.03
N ILE A 99 2.24 -4.22 1.13
CA ILE A 99 0.85 -4.69 1.01
C ILE A 99 0.39 -5.38 2.30
N GLU A 100 1.21 -6.26 2.88
CA GLU A 100 0.89 -6.96 4.12
C GLU A 100 0.72 -5.98 5.29
N GLU A 101 1.60 -4.99 5.42
CA GLU A 101 1.49 -3.92 6.41
C GLU A 101 0.20 -3.11 6.23
N GLU A 102 -0.15 -2.78 4.99
CA GLU A 102 -1.31 -1.95 4.69
C GLU A 102 -2.63 -2.70 4.94
N ILE A 103 -2.68 -4.00 4.64
CA ILE A 103 -3.79 -4.90 5.02
C ILE A 103 -3.98 -4.89 6.55
N ILE A 104 -2.88 -4.96 7.32
CA ILE A 104 -2.94 -4.91 8.78
C ILE A 104 -3.47 -3.55 9.24
N ARG A 105 -2.95 -2.43 8.71
CA ARG A 105 -3.42 -1.09 9.09
C ARG A 105 -4.89 -0.88 8.76
N LEU A 106 -5.33 -1.30 7.58
CA LEU A 106 -6.74 -1.25 7.19
C LEU A 106 -7.61 -2.06 8.16
N SER A 107 -7.16 -3.26 8.55
CA SER A 107 -7.87 -4.08 9.55
C SER A 107 -7.99 -3.39 10.92
N GLN A 108 -7.00 -2.61 11.34
CA GLN A 108 -7.03 -1.93 12.64
C GLN A 108 -8.08 -0.80 12.69
N ILE A 109 -8.46 -0.26 11.52
CA ILE A 109 -9.50 0.76 11.43
C ILE A 109 -10.88 0.16 11.67
N ASP A 110 -11.18 -1.00 11.08
CA ASP A 110 -12.54 -1.57 11.00
C ASP A 110 -12.76 -2.91 11.77
N LEU A 111 -11.71 -3.65 12.15
CA LEU A 111 -11.78 -5.05 12.62
C LEU A 111 -11.36 -5.28 14.08
N SER A 112 -11.19 -4.22 14.89
CA SER A 112 -10.70 -4.26 16.28
C SER A 112 -9.24 -4.71 16.43
N THR A 113 -8.64 -4.45 17.59
CA THR A 113 -7.20 -4.73 17.88
C THR A 113 -6.84 -6.22 17.87
N LYS A 114 -7.82 -7.13 17.86
CA LYS A 114 -7.57 -8.58 17.82
C LYS A 114 -7.13 -9.09 16.44
N ALA A 115 -7.33 -8.29 15.38
CA ALA A 115 -6.96 -8.66 14.01
C ALA A 115 -5.44 -8.86 13.80
N SER A 116 -4.60 -8.29 14.66
CA SER A 116 -3.13 -8.42 14.58
C SER A 116 -2.60 -9.85 14.76
N LYS A 117 -3.41 -10.76 15.29
CA LYS A 117 -3.05 -12.18 15.46
C LYS A 117 -3.44 -13.07 14.29
N TRP A 118 -4.18 -12.53 13.32
CA TRP A 118 -4.71 -13.31 12.21
C TRP A 118 -3.71 -13.32 11.06
N ASN A 119 -3.74 -14.37 10.25
CA ASN A 119 -2.93 -14.39 9.04
C ASN A 119 -3.53 -13.47 7.96
N THR A 120 -2.71 -13.00 7.02
CA THR A 120 -3.11 -12.03 5.97
C THR A 120 -4.34 -12.49 5.18
N LYS A 121 -4.45 -13.79 4.90
CA LYS A 121 -5.60 -14.37 4.17
C LYS A 121 -6.91 -14.21 4.97
N GLN A 122 -6.90 -14.55 6.25
CA GLN A 122 -8.06 -14.38 7.13
C GLN A 122 -8.49 -12.91 7.24
N ILE A 123 -7.53 -11.99 7.29
CA ILE A 123 -7.81 -10.55 7.31
C ILE A 123 -8.48 -10.14 5.99
N LEU A 124 -7.93 -10.55 4.84
CA LEU A 124 -8.51 -10.27 3.53
C LEU A 124 -9.93 -10.82 3.37
N ASP A 125 -10.16 -12.06 3.82
CA ASP A 125 -11.49 -12.69 3.80
C ASP A 125 -12.50 -11.86 4.62
N LEU A 126 -12.13 -11.39 5.81
CA LEU A 126 -13.00 -10.54 6.62
C LEU A 126 -13.18 -9.13 6.03
N LEU A 127 -12.13 -8.54 5.44
CA LEU A 127 -12.24 -7.25 4.75
C LEU A 127 -13.23 -7.32 3.59
N LYS A 128 -13.24 -8.43 2.85
CA LYS A 128 -14.22 -8.71 1.80
C LYS A 128 -15.62 -8.91 2.37
N GLU A 129 -15.77 -9.74 3.41
CA GLU A 129 -17.07 -10.01 4.05
C GLU A 129 -17.74 -8.72 4.56
N LYS A 130 -16.95 -7.77 5.07
CA LYS A 130 -17.42 -6.45 5.52
C LYS A 130 -17.56 -5.42 4.40
N GLU A 131 -17.40 -5.82 3.14
CA GLU A 131 -17.47 -4.92 1.98
C GLU A 131 -16.50 -3.72 2.11
N ILE A 132 -15.33 -3.94 2.72
CA ILE A 132 -14.27 -2.93 2.82
C ILE A 132 -13.44 -2.88 1.54
N ILE A 133 -13.18 -4.06 0.97
CA ILE A 133 -12.56 -4.24 -0.35
C ILE A 133 -13.53 -5.01 -1.25
N SER A 134 -13.47 -4.76 -2.55
CA SER A 134 -14.27 -5.50 -3.52
C SER A 134 -13.81 -6.96 -3.65
N SER A 135 -14.67 -7.82 -4.21
CA SER A 135 -14.34 -9.23 -4.44
C SER A 135 -13.15 -9.39 -5.40
N GLU A 136 -13.01 -8.48 -6.35
CA GLU A 136 -11.93 -8.44 -7.34
C GLU A 136 -10.59 -8.07 -6.69
N VAL A 137 -10.55 -6.99 -5.90
CA VAL A 137 -9.37 -6.58 -5.15
C VAL A 137 -8.91 -7.69 -4.19
N HIS A 138 -9.85 -8.38 -3.54
CA HIS A 138 -9.55 -9.56 -2.71
C HIS A 138 -8.85 -10.67 -3.52
N GLN A 139 -9.39 -11.05 -4.67
CA GLN A 139 -8.82 -12.09 -5.53
C GLN A 139 -7.43 -11.70 -6.04
N ASN A 140 -7.27 -10.44 -6.48
CA ASN A 140 -6.01 -9.92 -7.00
C ASN A 140 -4.92 -9.89 -5.93
N LEU A 141 -5.25 -9.51 -4.69
CA LEU A 141 -4.31 -9.53 -3.56
C LEU A 141 -3.90 -10.96 -3.20
N ILE A 142 -4.84 -11.92 -3.15
CA ILE A 142 -4.51 -13.32 -2.88
C ILE A 142 -3.60 -13.89 -3.97
N LYS A 143 -3.91 -13.63 -5.25
CA LYS A 143 -3.10 -14.07 -6.39
C LYS A 143 -1.70 -13.43 -6.35
N TYR A 144 -1.61 -12.13 -6.10
CA TYR A 144 -0.34 -11.42 -5.98
C TYR A 144 0.53 -11.95 -4.83
N LEU A 145 -0.05 -12.18 -3.64
CA LEU A 145 0.69 -12.71 -2.49
C LEU A 145 1.21 -14.13 -2.75
N ARG A 146 0.52 -14.94 -3.55
CA ARG A 146 1.05 -16.24 -3.98
C ARG A 146 2.19 -16.08 -4.99
N ILE A 147 1.94 -15.38 -6.11
CA ILE A 147 2.91 -15.17 -7.20
C ILE A 147 4.20 -14.54 -6.68
N SER A 148 4.11 -13.49 -5.86
CA SER A 148 5.29 -12.83 -5.29
C SER A 148 6.11 -13.75 -4.39
N ASN A 149 5.48 -14.68 -3.66
CA ASN A 149 6.20 -15.65 -2.84
C ASN A 149 7.03 -16.60 -3.72
N GLU A 150 6.41 -17.11 -4.79
CA GLU A 150 7.05 -18.02 -5.74
C GLU A 150 8.22 -17.31 -6.46
N LEU A 151 8.02 -16.06 -6.89
CA LEU A 151 9.05 -15.26 -7.55
C LEU A 151 10.25 -14.98 -6.65
N ILE A 152 10.03 -14.64 -5.37
CA ILE A 152 11.11 -14.37 -4.42
C ILE A 152 11.96 -15.62 -4.16
N GLN A 153 11.35 -16.81 -4.22
CA GLN A 153 12.04 -18.08 -3.92
C GLN A 153 12.82 -18.64 -5.11
N ASP A 154 12.30 -18.51 -6.34
CA ASP A 154 12.83 -19.27 -7.50
C ASP A 154 12.97 -18.46 -8.80
N SER A 155 12.66 -17.16 -8.81
CA SER A 155 12.75 -16.39 -10.06
C SER A 155 14.17 -16.03 -10.45
N LYS A 156 14.47 -16.32 -11.73
CA LYS A 156 15.60 -15.74 -12.47
C LYS A 156 15.12 -14.87 -13.64
N ASN A 157 13.81 -14.70 -13.79
CA ASN A 157 13.23 -13.93 -14.89
C ASN A 157 13.00 -12.48 -14.45
N THR A 158 13.82 -11.59 -15.01
CA THR A 158 13.77 -10.14 -14.80
C THR A 158 12.43 -9.54 -15.24
N GLU A 159 11.84 -10.02 -16.33
CA GLU A 159 10.58 -9.47 -16.87
C GLU A 159 9.40 -9.76 -15.93
N ASP A 160 9.31 -11.01 -15.44
CA ASP A 160 8.29 -11.41 -14.45
C ASP A 160 8.42 -10.62 -13.15
N LEU A 161 9.65 -10.35 -12.69
CA LEU A 161 9.91 -9.55 -11.48
C LEU A 161 9.48 -8.09 -11.66
N LEU A 162 9.78 -7.48 -12.82
CA LEU A 162 9.36 -6.11 -13.13
C LEU A 162 7.84 -6.00 -13.24
N ALA A 163 7.21 -6.93 -13.95
CA ALA A 163 5.75 -6.99 -14.08
C ALA A 163 5.09 -7.17 -12.71
N SER A 164 5.56 -8.12 -11.90
CA SER A 164 5.08 -8.33 -10.55
C SER A 164 5.25 -7.10 -9.67
N HIS A 165 6.42 -6.45 -9.68
CA HIS A 165 6.64 -5.22 -8.92
C HIS A 165 5.65 -4.10 -9.32
N SER A 166 5.40 -3.94 -10.62
CA SER A 166 4.42 -2.97 -11.13
C SER A 166 3.01 -3.29 -10.63
N ILE A 167 2.56 -4.54 -10.76
CA ILE A 167 1.25 -4.99 -10.26
C ILE A 167 1.13 -4.72 -8.76
N GLY A 168 2.17 -5.08 -8.01
CA GLY A 168 2.21 -4.88 -6.57
C GLY A 168 2.12 -3.41 -6.17
N ASN A 169 2.77 -2.51 -6.90
CA ASN A 169 2.69 -1.07 -6.63
C ASN A 169 1.27 -0.55 -6.88
N SER A 170 0.60 -0.96 -7.95
CA SER A 170 -0.80 -0.60 -8.21
C SER A 170 -1.73 -1.10 -7.10
N LEU A 171 -1.59 -2.35 -6.68
CA LEU A 171 -2.37 -2.92 -5.58
C LEU A 171 -2.08 -2.24 -4.23
N LEU A 172 -0.82 -1.92 -3.95
CA LEU A 172 -0.43 -1.21 -2.74
C LEU A 172 -1.01 0.21 -2.71
N SER A 173 -0.86 0.97 -3.80
CA SER A 173 -1.50 2.27 -3.95
C SER A 173 -3.02 2.18 -3.78
N HIS A 174 -3.62 1.08 -4.25
CA HIS A 174 -5.03 0.83 -4.06
C HIS A 174 -5.46 0.65 -2.60
N LEU A 175 -4.75 -0.20 -1.88
CA LEU A 175 -4.95 -0.38 -0.45
C LEU A 175 -4.74 0.92 0.35
N CYS A 176 -3.70 1.69 0.02
CA CYS A 176 -3.43 2.98 0.67
C CYS A 176 -4.59 3.96 0.53
N TYR A 177 -5.19 4.03 -0.66
CA TYR A 177 -6.37 4.86 -0.89
C TYR A 177 -7.56 4.41 -0.05
N ILE A 178 -7.90 3.11 -0.07
CA ILE A 178 -9.01 2.56 0.72
C ILE A 178 -8.78 2.85 2.20
N ARG A 179 -7.56 2.63 2.70
CA ARG A 179 -7.20 2.96 4.09
C ARG A 179 -7.40 4.43 4.39
N ASN A 180 -6.87 5.33 3.56
CA ASN A 180 -6.98 6.77 3.78
C ASN A 180 -8.44 7.25 3.78
N VAL A 181 -9.27 6.75 2.86
CA VAL A 181 -10.72 7.04 2.85
C VAL A 181 -11.38 6.57 4.15
N ARG A 182 -11.12 5.32 4.55
CA ARG A 182 -11.67 4.74 5.79
C ARG A 182 -11.22 5.49 7.05
N TRP A 183 -9.95 5.85 7.09
CA TRP A 183 -9.37 6.63 8.18
C TRP A 183 -10.05 7.99 8.29
N LEU A 184 -10.22 8.73 7.19
CA LEU A 184 -10.90 10.03 7.19
C LEU A 184 -12.38 9.92 7.58
N VAL A 185 -13.11 8.91 7.11
CA VAL A 185 -14.51 8.67 7.52
C VAL A 185 -14.60 8.51 9.04
N ARG A 186 -13.68 7.73 9.62
CA ARG A 186 -13.60 7.54 11.07
C ARG A 186 -13.20 8.83 11.78
N ASP A 187 -12.28 9.59 11.21
CA ASP A 187 -11.81 10.88 11.73
C ASP A 187 -12.96 11.91 11.79
N PHE A 188 -13.78 12.01 10.74
CA PHE A 188 -14.96 12.88 10.70
C PHE A 188 -15.98 12.59 11.81
N ASP A 189 -16.15 11.32 12.17
CA ASP A 189 -17.08 10.92 13.23
C ASP A 189 -16.48 11.12 14.63
N ALA A 190 -15.23 10.71 14.82
CA ALA A 190 -14.56 10.69 16.12
C ALA A 190 -14.11 12.08 16.57
N ASN A 191 -13.65 12.93 15.65
CA ASN A 191 -13.03 14.20 15.98
C ASN A 191 -14.01 15.36 15.79
N LEU A 192 -14.34 16.03 16.89
CA LEU A 192 -15.20 17.22 16.92
C LEU A 192 -14.59 18.42 16.16
N VAL A 193 -13.33 18.32 15.75
CA VAL A 193 -12.63 19.37 14.99
C VAL A 193 -13.33 19.65 13.66
N TRP A 194 -14.01 18.66 13.08
CA TRP A 194 -14.82 18.84 11.86
C TRP A 194 -16.19 19.48 12.11
N GLN A 195 -16.62 19.58 13.37
CA GLN A 195 -18.00 19.84 13.78
C GLN A 195 -18.12 21.13 14.60
N THR A 196 -17.73 22.27 14.05
CA THR A 196 -17.78 23.53 14.81
C THR A 196 -19.02 24.33 14.47
N LYS A 197 -20.04 24.22 15.34
CA LYS A 197 -21.32 24.95 15.24
C LYS A 197 -21.22 26.44 15.62
N LEU A 198 -20.07 26.89 16.14
CA LEU A 198 -19.92 28.18 16.82
C LEU A 198 -18.87 29.12 16.20
N VAL A 199 -18.28 28.79 15.04
CA VAL A 199 -17.33 29.70 14.37
C VAL A 199 -18.09 30.58 13.41
N GLU A 200 -17.88 31.90 13.53
CA GLU A 200 -18.42 32.91 12.61
C GLU A 200 -18.05 32.64 11.14
N ASN A 201 -16.96 31.90 10.90
CA ASN A 201 -16.50 31.53 9.57
C ASN A 201 -16.24 30.02 9.41
N LYS A 202 -17.31 29.26 9.21
CA LYS A 202 -17.28 27.79 9.03
C LYS A 202 -16.33 27.36 7.89
N LYS A 203 -16.29 28.12 6.78
CA LYS A 203 -15.42 27.83 5.61
C LYS A 203 -13.95 27.76 6.03
N TYR A 204 -13.44 28.81 6.65
CA TYR A 204 -12.02 28.87 7.01
C TYR A 204 -11.64 27.97 8.19
N HIS A 205 -12.60 27.66 9.06
CA HIS A 205 -12.40 26.60 10.04
C HIS A 205 -12.10 25.25 9.36
N ILE A 206 -12.94 24.83 8.40
CA ILE A 206 -12.74 23.59 7.64
C ILE A 206 -11.40 23.65 6.88
N TRP A 207 -11.08 24.77 6.24
CA TRP A 207 -9.80 24.94 5.54
C TRP A 207 -8.60 24.76 6.45
N SER A 208 -8.66 25.28 7.69
CA SER A 208 -7.58 25.10 8.66
C SER A 208 -7.39 23.63 9.04
N VAL A 209 -8.48 22.88 9.21
CA VAL A 209 -8.45 21.44 9.52
C VAL A 209 -7.88 20.65 8.34
N LEU A 210 -8.34 20.97 7.12
CA LEU A 210 -7.82 20.36 5.90
C LEU A 210 -6.32 20.64 5.74
N ALA A 211 -5.91 21.90 5.85
CA ALA A 211 -4.53 22.32 5.73
C ALA A 211 -3.62 21.46 6.61
N ALA A 212 -4.03 21.18 7.84
CA ALA A 212 -3.22 20.41 8.78
C ALA A 212 -3.31 18.89 8.64
N THR A 213 -4.42 18.36 8.11
CA THR A 213 -4.63 16.91 7.94
C THR A 213 -4.16 16.39 6.58
N LEU A 214 -3.81 17.26 5.64
CA LEU A 214 -3.29 16.91 4.30
C LEU A 214 -2.26 15.75 4.26
N PRO A 215 -1.26 15.69 5.15
CA PRO A 215 -0.29 14.58 5.14
C PRO A 215 -0.92 13.20 5.38
N GLU A 216 -2.01 13.14 6.13
CA GLU A 216 -2.64 11.88 6.58
C GLU A 216 -3.38 11.15 5.45
N TYR A 217 -3.74 11.87 4.38
CA TYR A 217 -4.39 11.33 3.18
C TYR A 217 -3.60 11.64 1.90
N ASP A 218 -2.28 11.78 2.03
CA ASP A 218 -1.33 11.95 0.92
C ASP A 218 -1.68 13.11 -0.02
N TYR A 219 -2.25 14.19 0.51
CA TYR A 219 -2.62 15.38 -0.26
C TYR A 219 -3.61 15.09 -1.40
N ASN A 220 -4.36 13.99 -1.33
CA ASN A 220 -5.28 13.58 -2.39
C ASN A 220 -6.72 14.08 -2.14
N TYR A 221 -7.15 15.04 -2.95
CA TYR A 221 -8.51 15.60 -2.95
C TYR A 221 -9.61 14.55 -3.16
N GLU A 222 -9.39 13.54 -4.00
CA GLU A 222 -10.42 12.53 -4.28
C GLU A 222 -10.68 11.65 -3.05
N ILE A 223 -9.65 11.40 -2.23
CA ILE A 223 -9.80 10.72 -0.95
C ILE A 223 -10.67 11.53 0.01
N LEU A 224 -10.41 12.84 0.11
CA LEU A 224 -11.22 13.76 0.92
C LEU A 224 -12.69 13.75 0.46
N LYS A 225 -12.91 13.89 -0.84
CA LYS A 225 -14.24 13.91 -1.45
C LYS A 225 -15.00 12.61 -1.20
N GLU A 226 -14.41 11.46 -1.51
CA GLU A 226 -15.03 10.15 -1.29
C GLU A 226 -15.33 9.90 0.19
N ALA A 227 -14.39 10.24 1.08
CA ALA A 227 -14.59 10.08 2.52
C ALA A 227 -15.76 10.95 3.03
N ALA A 228 -15.84 12.21 2.58
CA ALA A 228 -16.90 13.12 3.00
C ALA A 228 -18.26 12.66 2.46
N GLU A 229 -18.34 12.16 1.23
CA GLU A 229 -19.56 11.58 0.65
C GLU A 229 -20.03 10.36 1.45
N LYS A 230 -19.13 9.42 1.75
CA LYS A 230 -19.43 8.22 2.56
C LYS A 230 -19.93 8.61 3.96
N PHE A 231 -19.21 9.50 4.64
CA PHE A 231 -19.61 9.98 5.97
C PHE A 231 -20.96 10.70 5.92
N ASN A 232 -21.17 11.62 4.98
CA ASN A 232 -22.41 12.38 4.83
C ASN A 232 -23.61 11.45 4.57
N ASN A 233 -23.42 10.36 3.82
CA ASN A 233 -24.46 9.37 3.58
C ASN A 233 -24.83 8.58 4.85
N ILE A 234 -23.85 8.17 5.64
CA ILE A 234 -24.06 7.51 6.94
C ILE A 234 -24.77 8.47 7.91
N GLU A 235 -24.27 9.70 7.99
CA GLU A 235 -24.75 10.73 8.90
C GLU A 235 -26.19 11.16 8.58
N ARG A 236 -26.58 11.26 7.30
CA ARG A 236 -27.98 11.51 6.91
C ARG A 236 -28.91 10.43 7.43
N LYS A 237 -28.55 9.15 7.25
CA LYS A 237 -29.36 8.01 7.75
C LYS A 237 -29.44 8.03 9.27
N SER A 238 -28.32 8.28 9.95
CA SER A 238 -28.25 8.39 11.41
C SER A 238 -29.07 9.56 11.95
N ALA A 239 -29.02 10.71 11.28
CA ALA A 239 -29.75 11.92 11.66
C ALA A 239 -31.26 11.75 11.58
N VAL A 240 -31.77 11.11 10.51
CA VAL A 240 -33.19 10.76 10.36
C VAL A 240 -33.64 9.81 11.48
N LYS A 241 -32.84 8.78 11.78
CA LYS A 241 -33.15 7.82 12.84
C LYS A 241 -33.24 8.47 14.23
N ASN A 242 -32.46 9.53 14.47
CA ASN A 242 -32.34 10.19 15.78
C ASN A 242 -33.06 11.55 15.84
N ASP A 243 -33.91 11.88 14.87
CA ASP A 243 -34.65 13.15 14.77
C ASP A 243 -33.78 14.40 15.03
N ARG A 244 -32.62 14.46 14.35
CA ARG A 244 -31.67 15.57 14.47
C ARG A 244 -31.21 16.05 13.10
N LYS A 245 -30.65 17.27 13.04
CA LYS A 245 -30.00 17.76 11.82
C LYS A 245 -28.69 16.98 11.55
N PRO A 246 -28.40 16.57 10.30
CA PRO A 246 -27.14 15.90 9.97
C PRO A 246 -25.95 16.85 10.11
N ARG A 247 -24.83 16.32 10.62
CA ARG A 247 -23.53 17.00 10.72
C ARG A 247 -22.77 16.82 9.41
N LEU A 248 -23.12 17.55 8.37
CA LEU A 248 -22.48 17.36 7.06
C LEU A 248 -21.07 17.98 7.00
N ILE A 249 -20.14 17.26 6.38
CA ILE A 249 -18.82 17.74 5.99
C ILE A 249 -18.95 18.41 4.62
N GLU A 250 -18.57 19.68 4.55
CA GLU A 250 -18.49 20.44 3.31
C GLU A 250 -17.14 20.18 2.65
N VAL A 251 -17.17 19.74 1.40
CA VAL A 251 -15.97 19.51 0.60
C VAL A 251 -15.66 20.80 -0.16
N PRO A 252 -14.45 21.37 -0.04
CA PRO A 252 -14.06 22.54 -0.84
C PRO A 252 -14.09 22.20 -2.33
N THR A 253 -14.20 23.20 -3.20
CA THR A 253 -13.95 22.99 -4.64
C THR A 253 -12.47 22.66 -4.88
N VAL A 254 -12.11 22.27 -6.11
CA VAL A 254 -10.71 21.99 -6.44
C VAL A 254 -9.86 23.26 -6.34
N GLU A 255 -10.42 24.42 -6.72
CA GLU A 255 -9.78 25.73 -6.59
C GLU A 255 -9.56 26.09 -5.12
N ASP A 256 -10.59 25.95 -4.29
CA ASP A 256 -10.50 26.14 -2.84
C ASP A 256 -9.44 25.18 -2.24
N PHE A 257 -9.30 23.95 -2.75
CA PHE A 257 -8.27 23.00 -2.31
C PHE A 257 -6.85 23.42 -2.72
N VAL A 258 -6.68 23.99 -3.92
CA VAL A 258 -5.41 24.59 -4.35
C VAL A 258 -5.03 25.76 -3.44
N ASP A 259 -5.98 26.63 -3.07
CA ASP A 259 -5.73 27.72 -2.12
C ASP A 259 -5.25 27.20 -0.75
N ILE A 260 -5.83 26.10 -0.26
CA ILE A 260 -5.39 25.44 0.98
C ILE A 260 -3.96 24.91 0.86
N LEU A 261 -3.62 24.29 -0.28
CA LEU A 261 -2.27 23.80 -0.55
C LEU A 261 -1.26 24.95 -0.65
N GLU A 262 -1.60 26.05 -1.30
CA GLU A 262 -0.76 27.24 -1.40
C GLU A 262 -0.48 27.85 -0.02
N PHE A 263 -1.51 27.93 0.82
CA PHE A 263 -1.36 28.37 2.21
C PHE A 263 -0.40 27.45 2.97
N ARG A 264 -0.59 26.12 2.89
CA ARG A 264 0.32 25.16 3.55
C ARG A 264 1.75 25.29 3.03
N ARG A 265 1.94 25.43 1.71
CA ARG A 265 3.24 25.66 1.08
C ARG A 265 3.93 26.90 1.64
N HIS A 266 3.19 28.00 1.80
CA HIS A 266 3.71 29.23 2.39
C HIS A 266 4.20 29.00 3.82
N GLU A 267 3.41 28.32 4.65
CA GLU A 267 3.77 28.02 6.03
C GLU A 267 4.98 27.09 6.16
N LEU A 268 5.09 26.07 5.31
CA LEU A 268 6.27 25.19 5.25
C LEU A 268 7.54 25.97 4.86
N ASN A 269 7.45 26.85 3.87
CA ASN A 269 8.57 27.71 3.49
C ASN A 269 8.97 28.66 4.61
N ARG A 270 8.00 29.24 5.34
CA ARG A 270 8.26 30.09 6.51
C ARG A 270 9.06 29.32 7.56
N ILE A 271 8.72 28.06 7.83
CA ILE A 271 9.46 27.21 8.76
C ILE A 271 10.90 27.01 8.27
N LEU A 272 11.10 26.65 7.00
CA LEU A 272 12.42 26.35 6.44
C LEU A 272 13.32 27.59 6.31
N GLN A 273 12.74 28.78 6.12
CA GLN A 273 13.47 30.05 6.07
C GLN A 273 13.78 30.61 7.47
N SER A 274 13.09 30.12 8.50
CA SER A 274 13.33 30.57 9.86
C SER A 274 14.70 30.09 10.32
N LYS A 275 15.50 31.02 10.83
CA LYS A 275 16.85 30.79 11.39
C LYS A 275 16.72 30.02 12.72
N TRP A 276 17.11 28.75 12.75
CA TRP A 276 16.78 27.76 13.79
C TRP A 276 17.99 27.50 14.69
N TRP A 277 18.36 28.51 15.48
CA TRP A 277 19.62 28.49 16.26
C TRP A 277 19.45 27.93 17.68
N ASN A 278 18.21 27.72 18.15
CA ASN A 278 17.93 27.04 19.42
C ASN A 278 16.57 26.32 19.41
N GLY A 279 16.44 25.26 20.23
CA GLY A 279 15.21 24.45 20.30
C GLY A 279 13.99 25.17 20.90
N TYR A 280 14.18 26.28 21.62
CA TYR A 280 13.08 27.07 22.17
C TYR A 280 12.34 27.86 21.08
N GLU A 281 13.06 28.35 20.07
CA GLU A 281 12.47 29.01 18.90
C GLU A 281 11.69 28.02 18.02
N TRP A 282 12.14 26.75 17.93
CA TRP A 282 11.46 25.71 17.16
C TRP A 282 10.00 25.52 17.61
N GLU A 283 9.76 25.51 18.92
CA GLU A 283 8.40 25.34 19.47
C GLU A 283 7.43 26.44 19.05
N LYS A 284 7.93 27.65 18.76
CA LYS A 284 7.11 28.76 18.25
C LYS A 284 7.00 28.73 16.73
N ILE A 285 8.12 28.46 16.04
CA ILE A 285 8.20 28.47 14.57
C ILE A 285 7.27 27.44 13.95
N LYS A 286 7.18 26.23 14.55
CA LYS A 286 6.40 25.11 14.04
C LYS A 286 4.87 25.29 14.15
N LEU A 287 4.39 26.32 14.83
CA LEU A 287 2.96 26.59 14.99
C LEU A 287 2.40 27.31 13.78
N TRP A 288 1.09 27.22 13.58
CA TRP A 288 0.39 27.85 12.46
C TRP A 288 0.29 29.37 12.62
N HIS A 289 0.52 30.09 11.52
CA HIS A 289 0.10 31.48 11.36
C HIS A 289 -1.11 31.55 10.44
N TRP A 290 -2.30 31.43 11.04
CA TRP A 290 -3.56 31.53 10.30
C TRP A 290 -3.74 32.95 9.73
N PRO A 291 -4.22 33.09 8.48
CA PRO A 291 -4.51 34.40 7.90
C PRO A 291 -5.56 35.16 8.71
N GLU A 292 -5.40 36.47 8.92
CA GLU A 292 -6.38 37.27 9.66
C GLU A 292 -7.79 37.19 9.05
N LYS A 293 -7.88 37.11 7.72
CA LYS A 293 -9.12 36.92 6.98
C LYS A 293 -9.87 35.62 7.33
N TRP A 294 -9.18 34.63 7.92
CA TRP A 294 -9.78 33.38 8.39
C TRP A 294 -10.49 33.51 9.75
N GLY A 295 -10.31 34.64 10.42
CA GLY A 295 -10.85 34.88 11.76
C GLY A 295 -10.11 34.08 12.81
N LYS A 296 -10.71 33.95 13.99
CA LYS A 296 -10.11 33.26 15.12
C LYS A 296 -10.24 31.75 14.97
N ILE A 297 -9.17 31.09 14.53
CA ILE A 297 -9.04 29.64 14.55
C ILE A 297 -8.54 29.20 15.93
N SER A 298 -9.30 28.32 16.59
CA SER A 298 -9.07 27.95 18.00
C SER A 298 -7.96 26.93 18.21
N TRP A 299 -7.53 26.23 17.17
CA TRP A 299 -6.53 25.17 17.27
C TRP A 299 -5.21 25.62 16.63
N ASN A 300 -4.10 25.34 17.33
CA ASN A 300 -2.76 25.76 16.93
C ASN A 300 -1.76 24.64 17.20
N GLY A 301 -1.95 23.49 16.53
CA GLY A 301 -1.02 22.38 16.59
C GLY A 301 0.29 22.66 15.84
N ALA A 302 1.28 21.78 15.98
CA ALA A 302 2.49 21.87 15.16
C ALA A 302 2.18 21.50 13.70
N ILE A 303 2.70 22.26 12.74
CA ILE A 303 2.64 21.98 11.30
C ILE A 303 3.45 20.71 10.99
N VAL A 304 4.66 20.62 11.57
CA VAL A 304 5.60 19.49 11.44
C VAL A 304 6.36 19.25 12.75
N LYS A 305 6.94 18.06 12.89
CA LYS A 305 7.75 17.69 14.07
C LYS A 305 9.22 18.05 13.94
N SER A 306 9.73 18.16 12.71
CA SER A 306 11.13 18.48 12.41
C SER A 306 11.29 19.23 11.09
N ALA A 307 12.46 19.84 10.87
CA ALA A 307 12.81 20.50 9.62
C ALA A 307 12.83 19.54 8.42
N ASN A 308 13.41 18.34 8.59
CA ASN A 308 13.42 17.30 7.55
C ASN A 308 11.99 16.89 7.16
N GLN A 309 11.07 16.84 8.12
CA GLN A 309 9.65 16.58 7.82
C GLN A 309 9.05 17.74 7.00
N ALA A 310 9.39 18.99 7.32
CA ALA A 310 8.95 20.15 6.53
C ALA A 310 9.46 20.12 5.08
N GLU A 311 10.70 19.70 4.83
CA GLU A 311 11.22 19.55 3.45
C GLU A 311 10.45 18.49 2.66
N ILE A 312 10.23 17.32 3.26
CA ILE A 312 9.48 16.22 2.63
C ILE A 312 8.04 16.65 2.34
N GLU A 313 7.40 17.32 3.30
CA GLU A 313 6.03 17.80 3.13
C GLU A 313 5.92 18.96 2.14
N LEU A 314 6.94 19.81 2.03
CA LEU A 314 6.99 20.86 1.00
C LEU A 314 7.03 20.24 -0.40
N LEU A 315 7.87 19.23 -0.61
CA LEU A 315 7.95 18.51 -1.89
C LEU A 315 6.61 17.85 -2.25
N ARG A 316 5.95 17.21 -1.28
CA ARG A 316 4.62 16.59 -1.46
C ARG A 316 3.56 17.63 -1.78
N THR A 317 3.58 18.77 -1.09
CA THR A 317 2.66 19.89 -1.32
C THR A 317 2.85 20.47 -2.73
N ASP A 318 4.10 20.68 -3.16
CA ASP A 318 4.42 21.19 -4.50
C ASP A 318 3.96 20.22 -5.61
N THR A 319 4.17 18.91 -5.40
CA THR A 319 3.68 17.88 -6.32
C THR A 319 2.15 17.90 -6.43
N ALA A 320 1.44 18.01 -5.30
CA ALA A 320 -0.01 18.08 -5.29
C ALA A 320 -0.52 19.36 -5.98
N LEU A 321 0.12 20.50 -5.75
CA LEU A 321 -0.22 21.77 -6.40
C LEU A 321 -0.10 21.69 -7.92
N GLU A 322 1.00 21.13 -8.43
CA GLU A 322 1.19 20.96 -9.88
C GLU A 322 0.08 20.10 -10.48
N MET A 323 -0.22 18.96 -9.84
CA MET A 323 -1.26 18.03 -10.25
C MET A 323 -2.64 18.70 -10.32
N TYR A 324 -3.07 19.39 -9.26
CA TYR A 324 -4.40 19.99 -9.23
C TYR A 324 -4.53 21.24 -10.10
N ARG A 325 -3.46 22.03 -10.27
CA ARG A 325 -3.45 23.13 -11.25
C ARG A 325 -3.52 22.63 -12.68
N LYS A 326 -2.88 21.50 -13.00
CA LYS A 326 -3.05 20.83 -14.30
C LYS A 326 -4.51 20.41 -14.49
N LYS A 327 -5.13 19.77 -13.48
CA LYS A 327 -6.53 19.35 -13.50
C LYS A 327 -7.51 20.51 -13.74
N ILE A 328 -7.32 21.65 -13.07
CA ILE A 328 -8.16 22.85 -13.28
C ILE A 328 -8.04 23.34 -14.74
N ARG A 329 -6.82 23.44 -15.26
CA ARG A 329 -6.58 23.86 -16.67
C ARG A 329 -7.17 22.90 -17.70
N GLU A 330 -7.32 21.63 -17.36
CA GLU A 330 -7.97 20.63 -18.21
C GLU A 330 -9.51 20.72 -18.18
N GLN A 331 -10.09 21.21 -17.08
CA GLN A 331 -11.53 21.44 -16.94
C GLN A 331 -12.01 22.73 -17.62
N GLU A 332 -11.12 23.69 -17.83
CA GLU A 332 -11.40 24.97 -18.53
C GLU A 332 -11.32 24.87 -20.06
N LYS A 333 -10.78 23.78 -20.60
CA LYS A 333 -10.69 23.50 -22.04
C LYS A 333 -11.91 22.75 -22.52
#